data_AF-A0AAD7FBM2-F1
#
_entry.id   AF-A0AAD7FBM2-F1
#
_cell.length_a   1.000
_cell.length_b   1.000
_cell.length_c   1.000
_cell.angle_alpha   90.00
_cell.angle_beta   90.00
_cell.angle_gamma   90.00
#
_symmetry.space_group_name_H-M   'P 1'
#
loop_
_entity.id
_entity.type
_entity.pdbx_description
1 polymer ?
#
loop_
_entity_poly.entity_id
_entity_poly.type
_entity_poly.pdbx_seq_one_letter_code
_entity_poly.pdbx_strand_id
1 'polypeptide(L)'
;MHLATAFTIPLLRWPWLFALCMTHLRPWSHRSRGDSSLPSLAASSVSRQWQETIAGCSRIQYQLELWKAGFVCGLPSSMPTVEKRQALAKHQRAWRRLEWRSKTAVKLPALLRTYAAHALVAGIFAFQENGPNIYTLPLQEDSRVTKHVLEVDPGTSVLLTMDPTQDLLAVAYYPVHGSGSLTLAFRSLSVNQPHPMARHPTIPVGSDDEEELEILMADDVVGIAFADPGIIRVWNWRTGALLADVEVDTDRPDFQFISPRAFVTACRVDSGCIDIFMITPEKGPNSEGAVHVARLWFPEAERADGESLWEPSAIGVRSGPLFLPRKRKPHLPLRIPTGISRGENWMRLMVHHRTLAGYVSRYVRQSGTDCIDLEWEDWGPRNTRVLPGDELDGFPTAHGERVVILGVDHEDRPRLEVLNFGVIPGDDQSEDESHTLVLGQSTIRGAPFEDPVTTYLPFRRTVRAIDADFESVLMDQEHIIVENQSPFEWTNRLLYDLGISRYCAVPQMHVRWYS
;
A
#
# COMPACT_ATOMS: atom_id res chain seq x y z
N MET A 1 13.28 25.36 59.28
CA MET A 1 14.69 25.20 58.83
C MET A 1 14.79 23.79 58.25
N HIS A 2 14.90 23.72 56.93
CA HIS A 2 15.16 22.56 56.04
C HIS A 2 14.42 21.22 56.23
N LEU A 3 13.47 20.93 55.33
CA LEU A 3 13.41 19.71 54.49
C LEU A 3 12.24 19.81 53.50
N ALA A 4 12.55 20.25 52.29
CA ALA A 4 11.69 20.13 51.11
C ALA A 4 12.62 20.03 49.89
N THR A 5 13.16 18.84 49.65
CA THR A 5 13.97 18.55 48.47
C THR A 5 13.08 17.90 47.42
N ALA A 6 12.67 18.72 46.46
CA ALA A 6 11.91 18.31 45.30
C ALA A 6 12.75 17.41 44.38
N PHE A 7 12.20 16.27 43.96
CA PHE A 7 12.65 15.54 42.79
C PHE A 7 12.06 16.21 41.53
N THR A 8 12.75 17.22 41.01
CA THR A 8 12.49 17.74 39.66
C THR A 8 13.28 16.90 38.66
N ILE A 9 12.64 15.88 38.10
CA ILE A 9 13.16 15.22 36.88
C ILE A 9 12.85 16.13 35.70
N PRO A 10 13.84 16.54 34.88
CA PRO A 10 13.61 17.43 33.75
C PRO A 10 12.68 16.77 32.72
N LEU A 11 11.68 17.53 32.25
CA LEU A 11 10.68 17.18 31.23
C LEU A 11 11.27 16.57 29.93
N LEU A 12 12.57 16.74 29.69
CA LEU A 12 13.30 16.21 28.54
C LEU A 12 13.54 14.69 28.55
N ARG A 13 13.33 13.98 29.68
CA ARG A 13 13.51 12.50 29.75
C ARG A 13 12.23 11.68 29.61
N TRP A 14 11.07 12.32 29.54
CA TRP A 14 9.76 11.66 29.43
C TRP A 14 9.55 10.85 28.14
N PRO A 15 10.02 11.29 26.95
CA PRO A 15 9.91 10.48 25.73
C PRO A 15 10.66 9.15 25.85
N TRP A 16 11.78 9.12 26.59
CA TRP A 16 12.56 7.91 26.83
C TRP A 16 11.92 6.97 27.85
N LEU A 17 11.33 7.49 28.93
CA LEU A 17 10.57 6.68 29.90
C LEU A 17 9.26 6.14 29.30
N PHE A 18 8.57 6.94 28.48
CA PHE A 18 7.39 6.49 27.74
C PHE A 18 7.77 5.46 26.67
N ALA A 19 8.87 5.67 25.95
CA ALA A 19 9.43 4.67 25.06
C ALA A 19 9.85 3.40 25.83
N LEU A 20 10.48 3.51 27.01
CA LEU A 20 10.84 2.38 27.87
C LEU A 20 9.60 1.61 28.34
N CYS A 21 8.55 2.28 28.81
CA CYS A 21 7.31 1.63 29.20
C CYS A 21 6.65 0.94 27.99
N MET A 22 6.69 1.56 26.82
CA MET A 22 6.13 0.99 25.59
C MET A 22 7.02 -0.08 24.93
N THR A 23 8.33 -0.12 25.18
CA THR A 23 9.26 -1.14 24.66
C THR A 23 9.48 -2.30 25.64
N HIS A 24 9.34 -2.07 26.95
CA HIS A 24 9.31 -3.14 27.96
C HIS A 24 7.95 -3.86 28.03
N LEU A 25 6.89 -3.28 27.47
CA LEU A 25 5.78 -4.05 26.92
C LEU A 25 6.25 -4.80 25.66
N ARG A 26 7.11 -5.81 25.83
CA ARG A 26 7.46 -6.76 24.76
C ARG A 26 6.17 -7.35 24.16
N PRO A 27 6.18 -7.80 22.89
CA PRO A 27 5.09 -8.63 22.39
C PRO A 27 5.00 -9.86 23.28
N TRP A 28 3.89 -9.96 24.02
CA TRP A 28 3.49 -11.11 24.81
C TRP A 28 3.07 -12.25 23.85
N SER A 29 3.96 -12.64 22.93
CA SER A 29 3.62 -13.45 21.76
C SER A 29 3.99 -14.93 21.87
N HIS A 30 4.45 -15.42 23.03
CA HIS A 30 4.62 -16.86 23.25
C HIS A 30 4.42 -17.21 24.72
N ARG A 31 3.17 -17.20 25.19
CA ARG A 31 2.57 -18.19 26.12
C ARG A 31 1.13 -17.80 26.45
N SER A 32 0.21 -18.62 25.96
CA SER A 32 -1.14 -18.90 26.47
C SER A 32 -2.10 -17.75 26.83
N ARG A 33 -3.23 -17.74 26.09
CA ARG A 33 -4.59 -17.28 26.43
C ARG A 33 -4.81 -15.78 26.71
N GLY A 34 -5.45 -15.13 25.73
CA GLY A 34 -6.77 -14.53 25.96
C GLY A 34 -6.88 -13.10 26.48
N ASP A 35 -5.80 -12.43 26.90
CA ASP A 35 -5.88 -11.04 27.37
C ASP A 35 -5.08 -10.07 26.49
N SER A 36 -5.73 -9.57 25.44
CA SER A 36 -5.24 -8.45 24.63
C SER A 36 -5.81 -7.13 25.16
N SER A 37 -5.43 -6.72 26.37
CA SER A 37 -5.77 -5.39 26.87
C SER A 37 -4.92 -4.34 26.14
N LEU A 38 -5.58 -3.35 25.52
CA LEU A 38 -4.98 -2.17 24.87
C LEU A 38 -3.83 -1.56 25.68
N PRO A 39 -2.79 -0.96 25.07
CA PRO A 39 -1.80 -0.16 25.80
C PRO A 39 -2.43 0.99 26.60
N SER A 40 -3.58 1.53 26.18
CA SER A 40 -4.32 2.52 26.97
C SER A 40 -5.00 1.91 28.20
N LEU A 41 -5.54 0.68 28.10
CA LEU A 41 -6.16 -0.04 29.22
C LEU A 41 -5.09 -0.55 30.20
N ALA A 42 -4.02 -1.15 29.67
CA ALA A 42 -2.86 -1.59 30.43
C ALA A 42 -2.10 -0.42 31.08
N ALA A 43 -2.07 0.76 30.45
CA ALA A 43 -1.54 1.96 31.08
C ALA A 43 -2.47 2.46 32.19
N SER A 44 -3.79 2.54 31.94
CA SER A 44 -4.74 3.00 32.96
C SER A 44 -4.84 2.07 34.18
N SER A 45 -4.46 0.79 34.04
CA SER A 45 -4.45 -0.16 35.15
C SER A 45 -3.21 -0.05 36.06
N VAL A 46 -2.21 0.77 35.70
CA VAL A 46 -0.98 0.91 36.52
C VAL A 46 -1.22 1.74 37.79
N SER A 47 -1.90 2.90 37.67
CA SER A 47 -2.20 3.80 38.79
C SER A 47 -3.24 4.85 38.40
N ARG A 48 -4.09 5.27 39.36
CA ARG A 48 -5.03 6.39 39.20
C ARG A 48 -4.32 7.67 38.76
N GLN A 49 -3.14 7.96 39.32
CA GLN A 49 -2.36 9.15 38.97
C GLN A 49 -1.90 9.12 37.51
N TRP A 50 -1.55 7.94 36.98
CA TRP A 50 -1.17 7.79 35.58
C TRP A 50 -2.37 7.96 34.66
N GLN A 51 -3.52 7.40 35.03
CA GLN A 51 -4.78 7.59 34.32
C GLN A 51 -5.17 9.08 34.27
N GLU A 52 -5.08 9.80 35.38
CA GLU A 52 -5.32 11.25 35.46
C GLU A 52 -4.33 12.03 34.58
N THR A 53 -3.06 11.61 34.54
CA THR A 53 -2.04 12.24 33.68
C THR A 53 -2.35 12.05 32.20
N ILE A 54 -2.73 10.84 31.79
CA ILE A 54 -3.17 10.57 30.42
C ILE A 54 -4.43 11.40 30.13
N ALA A 55 -5.41 11.41 31.03
CA ALA A 55 -6.68 12.11 30.85
C ALA A 55 -6.50 13.64 30.74
N GLY A 56 -5.57 14.22 31.53
CA GLY A 56 -5.30 15.65 31.56
C GLY A 56 -4.32 16.15 30.49
N CYS A 57 -3.59 15.25 29.80
CA CYS A 57 -2.60 15.64 28.80
C CYS A 57 -3.08 15.36 27.37
N SER A 58 -3.57 16.40 26.70
CA SER A 58 -4.02 16.32 25.29
C SER A 58 -2.96 15.79 24.34
N ARG A 59 -1.68 16.07 24.60
CA ARG A 59 -0.55 15.56 23.82
C ARG A 59 -0.39 14.05 23.92
N ILE A 60 -0.51 13.48 25.12
CA ILE A 60 -0.43 12.03 25.31
C ILE A 60 -1.64 11.36 24.64
N GLN A 61 -2.84 11.92 24.84
CA GLN A 61 -4.07 11.40 24.20
C GLN A 61 -3.95 11.41 22.68
N TYR A 62 -3.50 12.52 22.10
CA TYR A 62 -3.29 12.62 20.65
C TYR A 62 -2.28 11.59 20.13
N GLN A 63 -1.16 11.39 20.83
CA GLN A 63 -0.19 10.35 20.44
C GLN A 63 -0.74 8.93 20.54
N LEU A 64 -1.56 8.64 21.57
CA LEU A 64 -2.24 7.36 21.72
C LEU A 64 -3.27 7.13 20.62
N GLU A 65 -4.05 8.15 20.27
CA GLU A 65 -5.03 8.07 19.17
C GLU A 65 -4.34 7.88 17.82
N LEU A 66 -3.26 8.62 17.55
CA LEU A 66 -2.43 8.37 16.35
C LEU A 66 -1.93 6.93 16.31
N TRP A 67 -1.40 6.43 17.43
CA TRP A 67 -0.89 5.08 17.51
C TRP A 67 -1.98 4.03 17.24
N LYS A 68 -3.18 4.21 17.82
CA LYS A 68 -4.35 3.35 17.58
C LYS A 68 -4.80 3.40 16.13
N ALA A 69 -4.79 4.59 15.54
CA ALA A 69 -5.19 4.84 14.16
C ALA A 69 -4.15 4.38 13.12
N GLY A 70 -2.99 3.88 13.56
CA GLY A 70 -1.90 3.49 12.65
C GLY A 70 -1.13 4.67 12.06
N PHE A 71 -1.19 5.85 12.67
CA PHE A 71 -0.49 7.07 12.24
C PHE A 71 0.68 7.43 13.15
N VAL A 72 1.55 8.32 12.66
CA VAL A 72 2.53 9.09 13.43
C VAL A 72 2.29 10.58 13.22
N CYS A 73 2.76 11.40 14.15
CA CYS A 73 2.65 12.85 14.01
C CYS A 73 3.39 13.29 12.73
N GLY A 74 2.71 14.03 11.86
CA GLY A 74 3.31 14.59 10.66
C GLY A 74 4.25 15.75 10.97
N LEU A 75 4.54 16.54 9.93
CA LEU A 75 5.39 17.73 10.05
C LEU A 75 4.89 18.68 11.15
N PRO A 76 5.78 19.47 11.77
CA PRO A 76 5.38 20.48 12.74
C PRO A 76 4.26 21.36 12.17
N SER A 77 3.14 21.38 12.88
CA SER A 77 1.96 22.17 12.54
C SER A 77 1.68 23.13 13.69
N SER A 78 1.32 24.37 13.34
CA SER A 78 0.87 25.40 14.27
C SER A 78 -0.46 25.06 14.96
N MET A 79 -1.17 24.04 14.50
CA MET A 79 -2.44 23.61 15.08
C MET A 79 -2.26 23.13 16.54
N PRO A 80 -3.08 23.62 17.49
CA PRO A 80 -3.14 23.10 18.85
C PRO A 80 -3.39 21.60 18.89
N THR A 81 -2.83 20.90 19.89
CA THR A 81 -2.92 19.43 19.94
C THR A 81 -4.36 18.91 20.09
N VAL A 82 -5.24 19.69 20.71
CA VAL A 82 -6.67 19.36 20.83
C VAL A 82 -7.35 19.38 19.45
N GLU A 83 -7.05 20.38 18.62
CA GLU A 83 -7.58 20.45 17.25
C GLU A 83 -7.01 19.32 16.37
N LYS A 84 -5.72 18.99 16.51
CA LYS A 84 -5.13 17.84 15.79
C LYS A 84 -5.84 16.53 16.12
N ARG A 85 -6.21 16.36 17.39
CA ARG A 85 -6.97 15.20 17.86
C ARG A 85 -8.39 15.16 17.28
N GLN A 86 -9.09 16.29 17.29
CA GLN A 86 -10.42 16.40 16.67
C GLN A 86 -10.37 16.11 15.16
N ALA A 87 -9.35 16.63 14.48
CA ALA A 87 -9.11 16.38 13.06
C ALA A 87 -8.87 14.88 12.77
N LEU A 88 -8.08 14.21 13.61
CA LEU A 88 -7.88 12.75 13.53
C LEU A 88 -9.19 11.98 13.78
N ALA A 89 -9.96 12.34 14.80
CA ALA A 89 -11.23 11.69 15.08
C ALA A 89 -12.24 11.84 13.93
N LYS A 90 -12.29 13.04 13.32
CA LYS A 90 -13.09 13.30 12.11
C LYS A 90 -12.66 12.40 10.96
N HIS A 91 -11.35 12.24 10.74
CA HIS A 91 -10.81 11.32 9.73
C HIS A 91 -11.28 9.88 9.90
N GLN A 92 -11.09 9.37 11.12
CA GLN A 92 -11.39 7.98 11.42
C GLN A 92 -12.89 7.73 11.29
N ARG A 93 -13.71 8.72 11.61
CA ARG A 93 -15.15 8.65 11.36
C ARG A 93 -15.46 8.67 9.86
N ALA A 94 -14.85 9.55 9.08
CA ALA A 94 -15.04 9.64 7.64
C ALA A 94 -14.74 8.30 6.96
N TRP A 95 -13.60 7.69 7.27
CA TRP A 95 -13.24 6.37 6.77
C TRP A 95 -14.16 5.25 7.27
N ARG A 96 -14.58 5.27 8.54
CA ARG A 96 -15.46 4.22 9.11
C ARG A 96 -16.85 4.20 8.48
N ARG A 97 -17.34 5.36 8.06
CA ARG A 97 -18.69 5.55 7.51
C ARG A 97 -18.71 5.84 6.02
N LEU A 98 -17.52 5.88 5.41
CA LEU A 98 -17.30 6.37 4.05
C LEU A 98 -17.95 7.74 3.82
N GLU A 99 -17.98 8.62 4.83
CA GLU A 99 -18.56 9.97 4.74
C GLU A 99 -17.65 10.84 3.83
N TRP A 100 -17.98 10.93 2.53
CA TRP A 100 -17.28 11.81 1.59
C TRP A 100 -17.52 13.28 1.94
N ARG A 101 -16.47 14.08 1.84
CA ARG A 101 -16.53 15.53 1.93
C ARG A 101 -16.98 16.15 0.61
N SER A 102 -16.41 15.70 -0.50
CA SER A 102 -16.73 16.21 -1.83
C SER A 102 -16.76 15.10 -2.88
N LYS A 103 -17.50 15.35 -3.97
CA LYS A 103 -17.56 14.51 -5.16
C LYS A 103 -17.15 15.38 -6.34
N THR A 104 -16.09 15.00 -7.05
CA THR A 104 -15.60 15.75 -8.22
C THR A 104 -15.54 14.83 -9.42
N ALA A 105 -16.27 15.18 -10.49
CA ALA A 105 -16.14 14.47 -11.76
C ALA A 105 -14.94 15.03 -12.54
N VAL A 106 -13.97 14.18 -12.86
CA VAL A 106 -12.85 14.52 -13.72
C VAL A 106 -13.07 13.84 -15.06
N LYS A 107 -13.24 14.66 -16.11
CA LYS A 107 -13.31 14.15 -17.48
C LYS A 107 -11.93 13.72 -17.90
N LEU A 108 -11.75 12.43 -18.14
CA LEU A 108 -10.55 11.91 -18.75
C LEU A 108 -10.82 11.63 -20.24
N PRO A 109 -9.79 11.69 -21.08
CA PRO A 109 -10.00 11.39 -22.50
C PRO A 109 -10.35 9.92 -22.75
N ALA A 110 -11.08 9.71 -23.84
CA ALA A 110 -11.74 8.46 -24.21
C ALA A 110 -10.84 7.24 -24.37
N LEU A 111 -9.53 7.45 -24.55
CA LEU A 111 -8.59 6.43 -25.03
C LEU A 111 -8.07 5.50 -23.94
N LEU A 112 -8.47 5.68 -22.68
CA LEU A 112 -8.00 4.89 -21.53
C LEU A 112 -8.58 3.47 -21.44
N ARG A 113 -9.03 2.90 -22.56
CA ARG A 113 -10.00 1.81 -22.53
C ARG A 113 -9.51 0.46 -22.04
N THR A 114 -8.21 0.21 -21.84
CA THR A 114 -7.85 -1.17 -21.43
C THR A 114 -6.49 -1.39 -20.75
N TYR A 115 -5.44 -0.57 -20.93
CA TYR A 115 -4.10 -0.91 -20.40
C TYR A 115 -3.25 0.31 -19.99
N ALA A 116 -3.88 1.46 -19.73
CA ALA A 116 -3.11 2.65 -19.38
C ALA A 116 -2.45 2.47 -18.01
N ALA A 117 -1.12 2.43 -17.97
CA ALA A 117 -0.35 2.52 -16.75
C ALA A 117 -0.82 3.77 -15.97
N HIS A 118 -1.38 3.53 -14.78
CA HIS A 118 -1.87 4.59 -13.93
C HIS A 118 -1.42 4.36 -12.50
N ALA A 119 -1.15 5.45 -11.80
CA ALA A 119 -0.73 5.43 -10.42
C ALA A 119 -1.46 6.54 -9.65
N LEU A 120 -2.07 6.19 -8.53
CA LEU A 120 -2.60 7.15 -7.57
C LEU A 120 -1.71 7.14 -6.34
N VAL A 121 -0.98 8.22 -6.13
CA VAL A 121 0.01 8.31 -5.07
C VAL A 121 -0.09 9.67 -4.42
N ALA A 122 -0.41 9.70 -3.12
CA ALA A 122 -0.30 10.94 -2.34
C ALA A 122 -1.14 12.12 -2.88
N GLY A 123 -2.33 11.87 -3.43
CA GLY A 123 -3.17 12.87 -4.09
C GLY A 123 -2.69 13.25 -5.49
N ILE A 124 -1.69 12.57 -6.04
CA ILE A 124 -1.25 12.72 -7.43
C ILE A 124 -1.76 11.50 -8.20
N PHE A 125 -2.56 11.75 -9.22
CA PHE A 125 -3.04 10.74 -10.15
C PHE A 125 -2.31 10.90 -11.48
N ALA A 126 -1.48 9.93 -11.84
CA ALA A 126 -0.77 9.90 -13.11
C ALA A 126 -1.38 8.81 -13.99
N PHE A 127 -1.53 9.09 -15.28
CA PHE A 127 -1.90 8.09 -16.28
C PHE A 127 -1.30 8.44 -17.64
N GLN A 128 -1.26 7.45 -18.53
CA GLN A 128 -0.73 7.63 -19.88
C GLN A 128 -1.84 7.74 -20.94
N GLU A 129 -1.66 8.65 -21.90
CA GLU A 129 -2.56 8.78 -23.06
C GLU A 129 -1.81 9.08 -24.36
N ASN A 130 -0.80 9.94 -24.31
CA ASN A 130 0.13 10.30 -25.39
C ASN A 130 1.43 10.82 -24.75
N GLY A 131 2.00 10.00 -23.86
CA GLY A 131 2.90 10.42 -22.80
C GLY A 131 2.20 10.52 -21.43
N PRO A 132 2.94 10.73 -20.33
CA PRO A 132 2.38 10.77 -18.99
C PRO A 132 1.65 12.09 -18.73
N ASN A 133 0.35 11.99 -18.48
CA ASN A 133 -0.44 13.07 -17.94
C ASN A 133 -0.50 12.93 -16.41
N ILE A 134 -0.15 14.00 -15.69
CA ILE A 134 -0.21 14.06 -14.24
C ILE A 134 -1.33 15.00 -13.81
N TYR A 135 -2.20 14.51 -12.94
CA TYR A 135 -3.28 15.26 -12.34
C TYR A 135 -3.01 15.36 -10.84
N THR A 136 -2.79 16.57 -10.35
CA THR A 136 -2.75 16.80 -8.90
C THR A 136 -4.18 16.98 -8.43
N LEU A 137 -4.63 16.05 -7.59
CA LEU A 137 -5.96 16.06 -7.01
C LEU A 137 -5.99 17.04 -5.83
N PRO A 138 -7.10 17.76 -5.68
CA PRO A 138 -7.20 18.78 -4.65
C PRO A 138 -7.27 18.14 -3.26
N LEU A 139 -6.30 18.46 -2.40
CA LEU A 139 -6.35 18.15 -0.97
C LEU A 139 -7.25 19.14 -0.18
N GLN A 140 -7.79 20.17 -0.83
CA GLN A 140 -8.57 21.24 -0.20
C GLN A 140 -9.81 21.61 -1.03
N GLU A 141 -10.90 21.96 -0.35
CA GLU A 141 -12.21 22.35 -0.93
C GLU A 141 -12.12 23.43 -2.01
N ASP A 142 -11.18 24.37 -1.87
CA ASP A 142 -11.04 25.50 -2.81
C ASP A 142 -9.98 25.25 -3.90
N SER A 143 -9.27 24.11 -3.84
CA SER A 143 -8.28 23.76 -4.86
C SER A 143 -8.98 23.12 -6.05
N ARG A 144 -8.66 23.61 -7.25
CA ARG A 144 -9.08 22.93 -8.49
C ARG A 144 -8.11 21.77 -8.76
N VAL A 145 -8.63 20.69 -9.34
CA VAL A 145 -7.79 19.66 -9.97
C VAL A 145 -6.87 20.38 -10.95
N THR A 146 -5.56 20.22 -10.78
CA THR A 146 -4.57 20.83 -11.67
C THR A 146 -4.01 19.75 -12.58
N LYS A 147 -4.15 19.96 -13.88
CA LYS A 147 -3.58 19.09 -14.91
C LYS A 147 -2.18 19.61 -15.25
N HIS A 148 -1.19 18.74 -15.12
CA HIS A 148 0.17 18.91 -15.58
C HIS A 148 0.42 17.90 -16.70
N VAL A 149 0.62 18.38 -17.92
CA VAL A 149 1.06 17.52 -19.01
C VAL A 149 2.57 17.44 -18.93
N LEU A 150 3.12 16.24 -18.76
CA LEU A 150 4.55 16.07 -18.84
C LEU A 150 4.93 15.71 -20.27
N GLU A 151 5.70 16.59 -20.89
CA GLU A 151 6.38 16.28 -22.14
C GLU A 151 7.48 15.27 -21.85
N VAL A 152 7.21 13.99 -22.08
CA VAL A 152 8.24 12.96 -22.23
C VAL A 152 8.66 12.93 -23.70
N ASP A 153 9.95 12.68 -23.94
CA ASP A 153 10.46 12.46 -25.29
C ASP A 153 9.51 11.54 -26.06
N PRO A 154 9.35 11.73 -27.38
CA PRO A 154 8.21 11.22 -28.16
C PRO A 154 8.08 9.69 -28.25
N GLY A 155 8.85 8.93 -27.46
CA GLY A 155 8.74 7.49 -27.33
C GLY A 155 7.37 7.02 -26.87
N THR A 156 7.07 5.77 -27.22
CA THR A 156 5.93 5.07 -26.63
C THR A 156 6.29 4.78 -25.18
N SER A 157 5.87 5.66 -24.26
CA SER A 157 5.88 5.31 -22.84
C SER A 157 5.05 4.05 -22.64
N VAL A 158 5.43 3.20 -21.70
CA VAL A 158 4.75 1.91 -21.49
C VAL A 158 4.26 1.84 -20.05
N LEU A 159 5.14 2.18 -19.10
CA LEU A 159 4.85 2.06 -17.68
C LEU A 159 5.31 3.30 -16.92
N LEU A 160 4.63 3.63 -15.82
CA LEU A 160 5.03 4.72 -14.94
C LEU A 160 4.83 4.35 -13.46
N THR A 161 5.68 4.91 -12.61
CA THR A 161 5.53 4.90 -11.16
C THR A 161 6.10 6.18 -10.58
N MET A 162 5.73 6.53 -9.35
CA MET A 162 6.14 7.80 -8.75
C MET A 162 6.30 7.74 -7.23
N ASP A 163 7.19 8.57 -6.70
CA ASP A 163 7.30 8.89 -5.28
C ASP A 163 7.24 10.41 -5.07
N PRO A 164 6.05 10.97 -4.81
CA PRO A 164 5.87 12.39 -4.55
C PRO A 164 6.66 12.94 -3.37
N THR A 165 7.12 12.12 -2.41
CA THR A 165 7.94 12.63 -1.30
C THR A 165 9.37 12.93 -1.68
N GLN A 166 9.83 12.35 -2.78
CA GLN A 166 11.13 12.60 -3.34
C GLN A 166 11.05 13.49 -4.57
N ASP A 167 9.86 14.01 -4.90
CA ASP A 167 9.60 14.72 -6.15
C ASP A 167 9.97 13.86 -7.38
N LEU A 168 9.76 12.54 -7.33
CA LEU A 168 10.29 11.60 -8.31
C LEU A 168 9.19 10.95 -9.17
N LEU A 169 9.40 10.97 -10.48
CA LEU A 169 8.67 10.18 -11.48
C LEU A 169 9.65 9.26 -12.20
N ALA A 170 9.30 7.98 -12.30
CA ALA A 170 9.99 7.01 -13.14
C ALA A 170 9.07 6.62 -14.31
N VAL A 171 9.59 6.72 -15.54
CA VAL A 171 8.86 6.41 -16.77
C VAL A 171 9.67 5.41 -17.58
N ALA A 172 9.10 4.24 -17.87
CA ALA A 172 9.68 3.27 -18.80
C ALA A 172 9.10 3.51 -20.19
N TYR A 173 9.95 3.62 -21.22
CA TYR A 173 9.55 3.92 -22.58
C TYR A 173 10.50 3.33 -23.63
N TYR A 174 9.96 3.11 -24.83
CA TYR A 174 10.74 2.77 -26.02
C TYR A 174 11.09 4.03 -26.83
N PRO A 175 12.37 4.26 -27.16
CA PRO A 175 12.76 5.43 -27.96
C PRO A 175 12.30 5.30 -29.42
N VAL A 176 11.70 6.37 -29.99
CA VAL A 176 11.08 6.37 -31.35
C VAL A 176 12.04 6.03 -32.50
N HIS A 177 13.32 6.36 -32.34
CA HIS A 177 14.28 6.40 -33.46
C HIS A 177 15.41 5.36 -33.35
N GLY A 178 15.16 4.20 -32.74
CA GLY A 178 16.11 3.09 -32.73
C GLY A 178 15.44 1.73 -32.49
N SER A 179 16.14 0.65 -32.85
CA SER A 179 15.94 -0.71 -32.29
C SER A 179 16.43 -0.68 -30.84
N GLY A 180 15.64 0.02 -30.01
CA GLY A 180 16.11 0.57 -28.75
C GLY A 180 15.49 -0.17 -27.58
N SER A 181 16.37 -0.80 -26.80
CA SER A 181 16.10 -1.33 -25.47
C SER A 181 15.18 -0.43 -24.67
N LEU A 182 14.24 -1.03 -23.93
CA LEU A 182 13.44 -0.33 -22.93
C LEU A 182 14.33 0.58 -22.08
N THR A 183 13.95 1.84 -21.97
CA THR A 183 14.70 2.86 -21.22
C THR A 183 13.86 3.38 -20.07
N LEU A 184 14.47 3.45 -18.89
CA LEU A 184 13.86 4.01 -17.69
C LEU A 184 14.38 5.44 -17.47
N ALA A 185 13.50 6.43 -17.55
CA ALA A 185 13.80 7.83 -17.26
C ALA A 185 13.35 8.24 -15.86
N PHE A 186 14.18 9.01 -15.16
CA PHE A 186 13.88 9.60 -13.85
C PHE A 186 13.75 11.11 -13.95
N ARG A 187 12.58 11.62 -13.60
CA ARG A 187 12.24 13.05 -13.69
C ARG A 187 11.72 13.58 -12.37
N SER A 188 11.84 14.89 -12.21
CA SER A 188 11.15 15.63 -11.16
C SER A 188 9.65 15.70 -11.47
N LEU A 189 8.80 15.36 -10.51
CA LEU A 189 7.34 15.52 -10.65
C LEU A 189 6.94 17.01 -10.77
N SER A 190 7.61 17.89 -10.02
CA SER A 190 7.24 19.30 -9.91
C SER A 190 7.66 20.13 -11.12
N VAL A 191 8.82 19.85 -11.72
CA VAL A 191 9.37 20.65 -12.84
C VAL A 191 9.58 19.88 -14.14
N ASN A 192 9.31 18.57 -14.15
CA ASN A 192 9.50 17.70 -15.32
C ASN A 192 10.94 17.72 -15.88
N GLN A 193 11.96 17.95 -15.06
CA GLN A 193 13.37 17.93 -15.47
C GLN A 193 14.03 16.61 -15.06
N PRO A 194 15.18 16.22 -15.65
CA PRO A 194 16.02 15.15 -15.12
C PRO A 194 16.16 15.24 -13.60
N HIS A 195 15.85 14.15 -12.89
CA HIS A 195 15.79 14.21 -11.44
C HIS A 195 17.20 14.50 -10.86
N PRO A 196 17.39 15.54 -10.01
CA PRO A 196 18.72 15.99 -9.60
C PRO A 196 19.50 14.98 -8.76
N MET A 197 18.80 14.01 -8.15
CA MET A 197 19.42 12.93 -7.36
C MET A 197 19.75 11.67 -8.19
N ALA A 198 19.33 11.61 -9.46
CA ALA A 198 19.67 10.50 -10.34
C ALA A 198 21.03 10.77 -10.99
N ARG A 199 22.04 9.96 -10.67
CA ARG A 199 23.36 10.02 -11.31
C ARG A 199 23.24 9.79 -12.82
N HIS A 200 22.34 8.91 -13.21
CA HIS A 200 21.98 8.62 -14.59
C HIS A 200 20.50 8.96 -14.76
N PRO A 201 20.17 10.07 -15.45
CA PRO A 201 18.78 10.45 -15.72
C PRO A 201 17.98 9.38 -16.45
N THR A 202 18.68 8.53 -17.21
CA THR A 202 18.13 7.39 -17.92
C THR A 202 18.98 6.14 -17.68
N ILE A 203 18.35 4.96 -17.65
CA ILE A 203 19.00 3.65 -17.54
C ILE A 203 18.41 2.73 -18.62
N PRO A 204 19.21 2.02 -19.43
CA PRO A 204 18.72 0.93 -20.26
C PRO A 204 18.38 -0.29 -19.38
N VAL A 205 17.18 -0.85 -19.51
CA VAL A 205 16.63 -1.83 -18.55
C VAL A 205 16.25 -3.19 -19.13
N GLY A 206 16.09 -3.30 -20.46
CA GLY A 206 15.71 -4.55 -21.12
C GLY A 206 16.13 -4.64 -22.58
N SER A 207 15.87 -5.78 -23.23
CA SER A 207 16.01 -5.93 -24.69
C SER A 207 14.70 -5.59 -25.41
N ASP A 208 14.73 -5.53 -26.75
CA ASP A 208 13.54 -5.24 -27.57
C ASP A 208 12.49 -6.37 -27.54
N ASP A 209 12.84 -7.55 -27.03
CA ASP A 209 12.00 -8.76 -27.03
C ASP A 209 11.29 -9.00 -25.69
N GLU A 210 11.57 -8.20 -24.66
CA GLU A 210 11.02 -8.39 -23.31
C GLU A 210 9.70 -7.62 -23.14
N GLU A 211 8.57 -8.32 -22.99
CA GLU A 211 7.28 -7.69 -22.70
C GLU A 211 7.21 -7.25 -21.22
N GLU A 212 6.99 -5.96 -20.97
CA GLU A 212 6.88 -5.44 -19.61
C GLU A 212 5.49 -5.60 -19.00
N LEU A 213 5.45 -5.97 -17.72
CA LEU A 213 4.20 -6.16 -17.01
C LEU A 213 3.95 -5.07 -15.97
N GLU A 214 4.96 -4.77 -15.15
CA GLU A 214 4.78 -3.92 -13.97
C GLU A 214 6.03 -3.12 -13.64
N ILE A 215 5.84 -1.87 -13.19
CA ILE A 215 6.89 -1.03 -12.62
C ILE A 215 6.51 -0.57 -11.21
N LEU A 216 7.38 -0.83 -10.24
CA LEU A 216 7.18 -0.41 -8.84
C LEU A 216 8.38 0.35 -8.31
N MET A 217 8.14 1.18 -7.29
CA MET A 217 9.18 1.96 -6.63
C MET A 217 9.07 1.84 -5.12
N ALA A 218 10.22 1.81 -4.44
CA ALA A 218 10.30 1.85 -2.99
C ALA A 218 11.57 2.60 -2.53
N ASP A 219 11.41 3.82 -2.04
CA ASP A 219 12.52 4.65 -1.51
C ASP A 219 13.60 4.89 -2.59
N ASP A 220 14.76 4.25 -2.51
CA ASP A 220 15.86 4.43 -3.45
C ASP A 220 15.95 3.34 -4.54
N VAL A 221 14.95 2.45 -4.63
CA VAL A 221 14.90 1.39 -5.65
C VAL A 221 13.67 1.46 -6.53
N VAL A 222 13.84 1.00 -7.77
CA VAL A 222 12.80 0.83 -8.79
C VAL A 222 12.94 -0.58 -9.36
N GLY A 223 11.83 -1.29 -9.52
CA GLY A 223 11.81 -2.63 -10.10
C GLY A 223 10.90 -2.70 -11.32
N ILE A 224 11.23 -3.59 -12.26
CA ILE A 224 10.42 -3.93 -13.42
C ILE A 224 10.30 -5.45 -13.53
N ALA A 225 9.10 -5.93 -13.81
CA ALA A 225 8.80 -7.32 -14.14
C ALA A 225 8.60 -7.50 -15.65
N PHE A 226 9.22 -8.54 -16.22
CA PHE A 226 9.23 -8.86 -17.65
C PHE A 226 8.65 -10.26 -17.89
N ALA A 227 7.67 -10.40 -18.79
CA ALA A 227 6.92 -11.63 -19.06
C ALA A 227 7.80 -12.80 -19.56
N ASP A 228 8.63 -12.56 -20.56
CA ASP A 228 9.43 -13.61 -21.21
C ASP A 228 10.92 -13.23 -21.15
N PRO A 229 11.77 -13.93 -20.36
CA PRO A 229 11.56 -15.25 -19.72
C PRO A 229 11.17 -15.19 -18.22
N GLY A 230 10.30 -14.26 -17.81
CA GLY A 230 9.85 -14.21 -16.41
C GLY A 230 10.90 -13.63 -15.46
N ILE A 231 11.31 -12.39 -15.68
CA ILE A 231 12.41 -11.77 -14.93
C ILE A 231 11.92 -10.58 -14.11
N ILE A 232 12.40 -10.47 -12.87
CA ILE A 232 12.28 -9.26 -12.04
C ILE A 232 13.65 -8.62 -11.88
N ARG A 233 13.80 -7.40 -12.40
CA ARG A 233 15.01 -6.59 -12.22
C ARG A 233 14.75 -5.44 -11.29
N VAL A 234 15.69 -5.17 -10.38
CA VAL A 234 15.61 -4.04 -9.45
C VAL A 234 16.87 -3.20 -9.54
N TRP A 235 16.70 -1.90 -9.76
CA TRP A 235 17.79 -0.92 -9.82
C TRP A 235 17.75 0.04 -8.66
N ASN A 236 18.92 0.54 -8.28
CA ASN A 236 19.03 1.75 -7.49
C ASN A 236 18.92 2.97 -8.42
N TRP A 237 17.79 3.66 -8.43
CA TRP A 237 17.54 4.75 -9.38
C TRP A 237 18.49 5.95 -9.18
N ARG A 238 19.06 6.12 -7.99
CA ARG A 238 20.03 7.20 -7.71
C ARG A 238 21.37 6.93 -8.33
N THR A 239 21.83 5.68 -8.31
CA THR A 239 23.20 5.31 -8.73
C THR A 239 23.25 4.68 -10.12
N GLY A 240 22.13 4.15 -10.61
CA GLY A 240 22.06 3.37 -11.85
C GLY A 240 22.40 1.88 -11.68
N ALA A 241 22.78 1.45 -10.48
CA ALA A 241 23.23 0.07 -10.27
C ALA A 241 22.06 -0.92 -10.31
N LEU A 242 22.22 -2.00 -11.08
CA LEU A 242 21.37 -3.19 -11.00
C LEU A 242 21.66 -3.90 -9.67
N LEU A 243 20.63 -4.04 -8.84
CA LEU A 243 20.71 -4.62 -7.49
C LEU A 243 20.18 -6.04 -7.41
N ALA A 244 19.26 -6.43 -8.30
CA ALA A 244 18.72 -7.78 -8.38
C ALA A 244 18.31 -8.06 -9.82
N ASP A 245 18.54 -9.30 -10.26
CA ASP A 245 18.12 -9.84 -11.55
C ASP A 245 17.67 -11.28 -11.27
N VAL A 246 16.37 -11.46 -11.06
CA VAL A 246 15.78 -12.70 -10.56
C VAL A 246 14.88 -13.28 -11.62
N GLU A 247 15.26 -14.44 -12.14
CA GLU A 247 14.37 -15.29 -12.93
C GLU A 247 13.37 -15.96 -11.99
N VAL A 248 12.09 -15.87 -12.33
CA VAL A 248 11.01 -16.50 -11.59
C VAL A 248 10.31 -17.51 -12.48
N ASP A 249 9.81 -18.58 -11.88
CA ASP A 249 9.18 -19.68 -12.59
C ASP A 249 7.71 -19.33 -12.93
N THR A 250 7.55 -18.30 -13.76
CA THR A 250 6.28 -17.81 -14.31
C THR A 250 6.55 -16.96 -15.56
N ASP A 251 5.74 -17.17 -16.59
CA ASP A 251 5.69 -16.38 -17.83
C ASP A 251 5.04 -14.99 -17.63
N ARG A 252 4.48 -14.74 -16.44
CA ARG A 252 3.93 -13.44 -16.07
C ARG A 252 4.33 -13.10 -14.63
N PRO A 253 5.57 -12.65 -14.40
CA PRO A 253 6.02 -12.23 -13.09
C PRO A 253 5.20 -11.06 -12.59
N ASP A 254 4.81 -11.19 -11.34
CA ASP A 254 4.24 -10.13 -10.54
C ASP A 254 5.21 -9.87 -9.38
N PHE A 255 5.25 -8.66 -8.82
CA PHE A 255 6.07 -8.48 -7.62
C PHE A 255 5.60 -7.32 -6.75
N GLN A 256 6.00 -7.34 -5.48
CA GLN A 256 5.78 -6.21 -4.60
C GLN A 256 6.93 -6.01 -3.63
N PHE A 257 7.39 -4.76 -3.51
CA PHE A 257 8.31 -4.39 -2.46
C PHE A 257 7.69 -4.54 -1.05
N ILE A 258 8.21 -5.50 -0.27
CA ILE A 258 8.06 -5.52 1.19
C ILE A 258 8.87 -4.37 1.79
N SER A 259 10.05 -4.11 1.23
CA SER A 259 10.95 -3.04 1.62
C SER A 259 11.85 -2.60 0.48
N PRO A 260 12.58 -1.48 0.62
CA PRO A 260 13.57 -1.09 -0.38
C PRO A 260 14.66 -2.16 -0.61
N ARG A 261 14.73 -3.18 0.26
CA ARG A 261 15.68 -4.28 0.20
C ARG A 261 15.03 -5.66 0.21
N ALA A 262 13.72 -5.75 0.00
CA ALA A 262 13.05 -7.05 -0.08
C ALA A 262 11.76 -6.94 -0.88
N PHE A 263 11.46 -7.93 -1.69
CA PHE A 263 10.22 -8.02 -2.45
C PHE A 263 9.64 -9.42 -2.35
N VAL A 264 8.37 -9.56 -2.73
CA VAL A 264 7.74 -10.86 -2.97
C VAL A 264 7.30 -10.96 -4.41
N THR A 265 7.11 -12.18 -4.87
CA THR A 265 6.51 -12.55 -6.15
C THR A 265 5.71 -13.82 -5.92
N ALA A 266 4.63 -14.00 -6.68
CA ALA A 266 3.91 -15.26 -6.71
C ALA A 266 4.50 -16.15 -7.79
N CYS A 267 4.70 -17.42 -7.45
CA CYS A 267 5.24 -18.44 -8.34
C CYS A 267 4.12 -19.40 -8.73
N ARG A 268 4.14 -19.86 -10.00
CA ARG A 268 3.10 -20.69 -10.62
C ARG A 268 3.39 -22.19 -10.58
N VAL A 269 4.48 -22.61 -9.96
CA VAL A 269 4.87 -24.03 -9.90
C VAL A 269 3.95 -24.81 -8.97
N ASP A 270 3.45 -25.95 -9.44
CA ASP A 270 2.57 -26.87 -8.71
C ASP A 270 1.27 -26.23 -8.20
N SER A 271 1.05 -26.13 -6.88
CA SER A 271 -0.10 -25.46 -6.26
C SER A 271 0.05 -23.94 -6.17
N GLY A 272 1.22 -23.43 -6.58
CA GLY A 272 1.64 -22.05 -6.41
C GLY A 272 2.23 -21.76 -5.03
N CYS A 273 3.05 -20.72 -4.96
CA CYS A 273 3.62 -20.25 -3.70
C CYS A 273 3.92 -18.74 -3.74
N ILE A 274 4.20 -18.16 -2.57
CA ILE A 274 4.79 -16.82 -2.46
C ILE A 274 6.28 -16.97 -2.21
N ASP A 275 7.10 -16.48 -3.13
CA ASP A 275 8.54 -16.38 -2.95
C ASP A 275 8.92 -14.99 -2.42
N ILE A 276 9.79 -14.97 -1.41
CA ILE A 276 10.29 -13.76 -0.77
C ILE A 276 11.77 -13.63 -1.10
N PHE A 277 12.17 -12.47 -1.63
CA PHE A 277 13.55 -12.17 -1.96
C PHE A 277 14.06 -11.00 -1.12
N MET A 278 15.35 -11.05 -0.76
CA MET A 278 16.06 -9.94 -0.13
C MET A 278 17.21 -9.47 -1.02
N ILE A 279 17.23 -8.17 -1.29
CA ILE A 279 18.27 -7.52 -2.09
C ILE A 279 19.52 -7.35 -1.22
N THR A 280 20.63 -7.88 -1.70
CA THR A 280 21.93 -7.79 -1.03
C THR A 280 22.71 -6.58 -1.58
N PRO A 281 23.25 -5.71 -0.70
CA PRO A 281 23.88 -4.46 -1.10
C PRO A 281 25.32 -4.68 -1.61
N GLU A 282 25.48 -5.47 -2.68
CA GLU A 282 26.76 -5.78 -3.38
C GLU A 282 27.52 -6.99 -2.80
N LYS A 283 27.44 -8.11 -3.53
CA LYS A 283 28.56 -9.03 -3.70
C LYS A 283 29.05 -8.90 -5.15
N GLY A 284 30.24 -9.42 -5.44
CA GLY A 284 30.95 -9.21 -6.70
C GLY A 284 30.15 -9.56 -7.97
N PRO A 285 30.73 -9.35 -9.17
CA PRO A 285 30.03 -9.39 -10.47
C PRO A 285 29.27 -10.69 -10.82
N ASN A 286 29.36 -11.73 -9.99
CA ASN A 286 28.72 -13.03 -10.19
C ASN A 286 27.62 -13.35 -9.16
N SER A 287 27.24 -12.42 -8.27
CA SER A 287 26.08 -12.65 -7.39
C SER A 287 24.80 -12.15 -8.06
N GLU A 288 23.72 -12.94 -8.00
CA GLU A 288 22.35 -12.64 -8.47
C GLU A 288 21.73 -11.37 -7.83
N GLY A 289 22.44 -10.72 -6.91
CA GLY A 289 22.03 -9.46 -6.29
C GLY A 289 20.90 -9.61 -5.27
N ALA A 290 20.05 -10.62 -5.42
CA ALA A 290 19.03 -11.03 -4.46
C ALA A 290 19.32 -12.42 -3.86
N VAL A 291 18.70 -12.68 -2.72
CA VAL A 291 18.73 -13.99 -2.04
C VAL A 291 17.30 -14.42 -1.78
N HIS A 292 16.97 -15.67 -2.11
CA HIS A 292 15.68 -16.29 -1.80
C HIS A 292 15.59 -16.56 -0.29
N VAL A 293 14.69 -15.83 0.37
CA VAL A 293 14.53 -15.80 1.83
C VAL A 293 13.55 -16.85 2.30
N ALA A 294 12.42 -16.97 1.62
CA ALA A 294 11.35 -17.87 2.00
C ALA A 294 10.49 -18.26 0.81
N ARG A 295 9.95 -19.48 0.87
CA ARG A 295 8.90 -20.00 0.01
C ARG A 295 7.71 -20.37 0.88
N LEU A 296 6.55 -19.83 0.54
CA LEU A 296 5.31 -20.00 1.29
C LEU A 296 4.28 -20.69 0.40
N TRP A 297 4.11 -22.00 0.55
CA TRP A 297 3.25 -22.81 -0.31
C TRP A 297 1.77 -22.54 -0.09
N PHE A 298 0.99 -22.52 -1.17
CA PHE A 298 -0.47 -22.54 -1.09
C PHE A 298 -0.98 -23.97 -0.90
N PRO A 299 -2.21 -24.12 -0.37
CA PRO A 299 -2.91 -25.41 -0.35
C PRO A 299 -2.97 -26.00 -1.76
N GLU A 300 -3.00 -27.33 -1.85
CA GLU A 300 -3.22 -28.03 -3.11
C GLU A 300 -4.48 -27.47 -3.81
N ALA A 301 -4.27 -27.02 -5.05
CA ALA A 301 -5.31 -26.51 -5.89
C ALA A 301 -5.69 -27.57 -6.93
N GLU A 302 -6.99 -27.73 -7.18
CA GLU A 302 -7.48 -28.48 -8.34
C GLU A 302 -6.77 -27.90 -9.57
N ARG A 303 -5.98 -28.73 -10.27
CA ARG A 303 -5.26 -28.31 -11.47
C ARG A 303 -6.23 -27.68 -12.46
N ALA A 304 -6.22 -26.37 -12.48
CA ALA A 304 -6.83 -25.60 -13.53
C ALA A 304 -5.94 -25.69 -14.76
N ASP A 305 -6.49 -26.05 -15.91
CA ASP A 305 -5.78 -25.94 -17.19
C ASP A 305 -5.59 -24.47 -17.62
N GLY A 306 -5.34 -23.57 -16.67
CA GLY A 306 -5.53 -22.14 -16.83
C GLY A 306 -4.55 -21.21 -16.18
N GLU A 307 -4.34 -20.09 -16.88
CA GLU A 307 -3.47 -19.00 -16.48
C GLU A 307 -3.84 -18.48 -15.09
N SER A 308 -2.97 -18.78 -14.14
CA SER A 308 -3.12 -18.29 -12.79
C SER A 308 -2.55 -16.87 -12.67
N LEU A 309 -3.37 -15.84 -12.87
CA LEU A 309 -2.99 -14.44 -12.59
C LEU A 309 -2.96 -14.15 -11.09
N TRP A 310 -1.76 -14.15 -10.56
CA TRP A 310 -1.43 -13.51 -9.30
C TRP A 310 -1.04 -12.07 -9.62
N GLU A 311 -1.65 -11.12 -8.92
CA GLU A 311 -1.30 -9.73 -9.05
C GLU A 311 -1.27 -9.11 -7.66
N PRO A 312 -0.11 -8.65 -7.18
CA PRO A 312 -0.01 -7.88 -5.97
C PRO A 312 -0.49 -6.48 -6.28
N SER A 313 -1.21 -5.89 -5.34
CA SER A 313 -1.55 -4.48 -5.44
C SER A 313 -1.15 -3.78 -4.16
N ALA A 314 0.00 -3.12 -4.13
CA ALA A 314 0.32 -2.23 -3.02
C ALA A 314 0.91 -0.90 -3.47
N ILE A 315 0.13 0.15 -3.24
CA ILE A 315 0.56 1.53 -3.36
C ILE A 315 1.19 1.92 -2.01
N GLY A 316 2.52 1.96 -1.98
CA GLY A 316 3.28 2.30 -0.79
C GLY A 316 4.02 3.61 -0.96
N VAL A 317 3.35 4.76 -0.83
CA VAL A 317 4.07 6.03 -0.77
C VAL A 317 3.60 6.90 0.38
N ARG A 318 4.58 7.63 0.91
CA ARG A 318 4.40 8.65 1.94
C ARG A 318 3.66 9.83 1.30
N SER A 319 2.63 10.36 1.92
CA SER A 319 2.21 11.73 1.63
C SER A 319 2.15 12.46 2.96
N GLY A 320 2.44 13.76 2.93
CA GLY A 320 2.42 14.60 4.12
C GLY A 320 1.16 15.43 4.25
N PRO A 321 0.07 14.90 4.85
CA PRO A 321 -0.89 15.68 5.62
C PRO A 321 -0.48 15.74 7.10
N LEU A 322 -1.33 16.32 7.96
CA LEU A 322 -1.13 16.41 9.43
C LEU A 322 -0.74 15.07 10.10
N PHE A 323 -1.12 13.95 9.48
CA PHE A 323 -0.91 12.59 9.98
C PHE A 323 -0.18 11.79 8.92
N LEU A 324 1.00 11.27 9.25
CA LEU A 324 1.69 10.35 8.37
C LEU A 324 1.23 8.94 8.74
N PRO A 325 0.94 8.04 7.77
CA PRO A 325 0.85 6.63 8.09
C PRO A 325 2.10 6.24 8.87
N ARG A 326 1.93 5.52 9.98
CA ARG A 326 3.07 4.88 10.64
C ARG A 326 3.76 4.02 9.58
N LYS A 327 5.04 3.67 9.78
CA LYS A 327 5.75 2.68 8.94
C LYS A 327 5.13 1.25 9.01
N ARG A 328 3.81 1.13 9.16
CA ARG A 328 3.04 -0.05 8.79
C ARG A 328 2.81 0.08 7.30
N LYS A 329 3.43 -0.84 6.56
CA LYS A 329 3.25 -0.94 5.12
C LYS A 329 1.90 -1.60 4.83
N PRO A 330 1.32 -1.35 3.66
CA PRO A 330 -0.01 -1.84 3.34
C PRO A 330 -0.14 -3.35 3.45
N HIS A 331 -1.36 -3.88 3.60
CA HIS A 331 -1.57 -5.31 3.32
C HIS A 331 -1.22 -5.59 1.88
N LEU A 332 -0.80 -6.82 1.61
CA LEU A 332 -0.64 -7.30 0.25
C LEU A 332 -1.95 -8.01 -0.12
N PRO A 333 -2.90 -7.35 -0.82
CA PRO A 333 -3.89 -8.10 -1.56
C PRO A 333 -3.14 -8.87 -2.64
N LEU A 334 -3.32 -10.17 -2.62
CA LEU A 334 -2.84 -11.08 -3.63
C LEU A 334 -4.08 -11.70 -4.28
N ARG A 335 -4.19 -11.64 -5.60
CA ARG A 335 -5.26 -12.36 -6.32
C ARG A 335 -4.87 -13.82 -6.47
N ILE A 336 -5.75 -14.72 -6.05
CA ILE A 336 -5.66 -16.16 -6.31
C ILE A 336 -6.67 -16.48 -7.40
N PRO A 337 -6.23 -16.80 -8.61
CA PRO A 337 -7.12 -17.27 -9.65
C PRO A 337 -7.73 -18.61 -9.21
N THR A 338 -9.02 -18.80 -9.45
CA THR A 338 -9.62 -20.13 -9.32
C THR A 338 -9.87 -20.72 -10.70
N GLY A 339 -9.68 -22.03 -10.85
CA GLY A 339 -9.51 -22.65 -12.16
C GLY A 339 -10.60 -22.44 -13.20
N ILE A 340 -10.18 -22.55 -14.46
CA ILE A 340 -10.95 -22.39 -15.69
C ILE A 340 -12.20 -23.26 -15.74
N SER A 341 -13.39 -22.64 -15.74
CA SER A 341 -14.37 -22.85 -16.80
C SER A 341 -15.59 -21.91 -16.67
N ARG A 342 -15.78 -21.04 -17.68
CA ARG A 342 -17.05 -20.37 -18.05
C ARG A 342 -17.81 -19.54 -17.00
N GLY A 343 -17.13 -19.10 -15.96
CA GLY A 343 -17.51 -17.98 -15.09
C GLY A 343 -16.27 -17.59 -14.29
N GLU A 344 -15.90 -16.30 -14.26
CA GLU A 344 -14.67 -15.83 -13.64
C GLU A 344 -14.79 -15.83 -12.11
N ASN A 345 -14.80 -17.02 -11.50
CA ASN A 345 -14.61 -17.13 -10.07
C ASN A 345 -13.12 -17.00 -9.81
N TRP A 346 -12.70 -15.89 -9.22
CA TRP A 346 -11.36 -15.72 -8.68
C TRP A 346 -11.51 -15.46 -7.18
N MET A 347 -10.44 -15.64 -6.43
CA MET A 347 -10.40 -15.37 -5.00
C MET A 347 -9.34 -14.32 -4.70
N ARG A 348 -9.45 -13.69 -3.54
CA ARG A 348 -8.44 -12.77 -3.02
C ARG A 348 -7.83 -13.35 -1.78
N LEU A 349 -6.52 -13.52 -1.77
CA LEU A 349 -5.74 -13.75 -0.56
C LEU A 349 -5.19 -12.44 -0.04
N MET A 350 -5.72 -12.00 1.10
CA MET A 350 -5.18 -10.86 1.82
C MET A 350 -4.10 -11.35 2.77
N VAL A 351 -2.85 -10.94 2.54
CA VAL A 351 -1.72 -11.26 3.43
C VAL A 351 -1.29 -10.01 4.16
N HIS A 352 -1.14 -10.11 5.48
CA HIS A 352 -0.58 -8.99 6.22
C HIS A 352 0.91 -8.83 5.92
N HIS A 353 1.33 -7.66 5.43
CA HIS A 353 2.73 -7.34 5.13
C HIS A 353 3.71 -7.66 6.27
N ARG A 354 3.31 -7.46 7.53
CA ARG A 354 4.15 -7.77 8.70
C ARG A 354 4.57 -9.24 8.74
N THR A 355 3.75 -10.14 8.19
CA THR A 355 4.03 -11.57 8.09
C THR A 355 5.18 -11.79 7.13
N LEU A 356 5.09 -11.24 5.91
CA LEU A 356 6.12 -11.31 4.88
C LEU A 356 7.45 -10.67 5.36
N ALA A 357 7.38 -9.46 5.93
CA ALA A 357 8.55 -8.79 6.53
C ALA A 357 9.13 -9.55 7.74
N GLY A 358 8.29 -10.32 8.43
CA GLY A 358 8.69 -11.19 9.53
C GLY A 358 9.64 -12.30 9.08
N TYR A 359 9.44 -12.85 7.88
CA TYR A 359 10.33 -13.86 7.30
C TYR A 359 11.68 -13.29 6.92
N VAL A 360 11.74 -12.11 6.29
CA VAL A 360 13.00 -11.39 6.06
C VAL A 360 13.76 -11.16 7.37
N SER A 361 13.05 -10.71 8.41
CA SER A 361 13.63 -10.48 9.74
C SER A 361 14.07 -11.77 10.44
N ARG A 362 13.41 -12.90 10.18
CA ARG A 362 13.79 -14.22 10.70
C ARG A 362 15.05 -14.71 10.01
N TYR A 363 15.11 -14.64 8.68
CA TYR A 363 16.26 -15.04 7.88
C TYR A 363 17.53 -14.28 8.29
N VAL A 364 17.46 -12.95 8.40
CA VAL A 364 18.59 -12.13 8.87
C VAL A 364 19.05 -12.53 10.28
N ARG A 365 18.13 -12.83 11.20
CA ARG A 365 18.48 -13.28 12.57
C ARG A 365 19.12 -14.67 12.59
N GLN A 366 18.81 -15.52 11.62
CA GLN A 366 19.38 -16.86 11.47
C GLN A 366 20.68 -16.85 10.67
N SER A 367 21.28 -15.68 10.42
CA SER A 367 22.49 -15.50 9.62
C SER A 367 22.38 -15.97 8.17
N GLY A 368 21.16 -16.12 7.66
CA GLY A 368 20.89 -16.40 6.25
C GLY A 368 21.49 -17.70 5.71
N THR A 369 21.40 -18.81 6.45
CA THR A 369 21.97 -20.08 5.98
C THR A 369 21.12 -20.74 4.90
N ASP A 370 19.80 -20.79 5.08
CA ASP A 370 18.89 -21.55 4.21
C ASP A 370 17.57 -20.79 3.95
N CYS A 371 16.97 -21.03 2.77
CA CYS A 371 15.63 -20.55 2.45
C CYS A 371 14.61 -21.16 3.42
N ILE A 372 13.68 -20.34 3.91
CA ILE A 372 12.61 -20.77 4.81
C ILE A 372 11.47 -21.34 3.96
N ASP A 373 11.34 -22.66 3.96
CA ASP A 373 10.28 -23.37 3.23
C ASP A 373 9.13 -23.73 4.19
N LEU A 374 7.91 -23.28 3.91
CA LEU A 374 6.75 -23.47 4.79
C LEU A 374 5.49 -23.86 4.01
N GLU A 375 4.86 -24.93 4.49
CA GLU A 375 3.53 -25.36 4.07
C GLU A 375 2.44 -24.41 4.59
N TRP A 376 1.29 -24.43 3.92
CA TRP A 376 0.16 -23.56 4.24
C TRP A 376 -0.21 -23.60 5.73
N GLU A 377 -0.27 -24.78 6.35
CA GLU A 377 -0.67 -24.97 7.76
C GLU A 377 0.19 -24.17 8.73
N ASP A 378 1.46 -23.92 8.38
CA ASP A 378 2.45 -23.25 9.22
C ASP A 378 2.42 -21.72 9.09
N TRP A 379 2.06 -21.20 7.91
CA TRP A 379 2.10 -19.76 7.64
C TRP A 379 0.74 -19.12 7.32
N GLY A 380 -0.14 -19.84 6.62
CA GLY A 380 -1.36 -19.33 6.00
C GLY A 380 -2.46 -18.98 7.00
N PRO A 381 -3.08 -19.97 7.69
CA PRO A 381 -4.35 -19.81 8.38
C PRO A 381 -4.45 -18.59 9.29
N ARG A 382 -3.39 -18.25 10.03
CA ARG A 382 -3.41 -17.14 11.01
C ARG A 382 -3.03 -15.76 10.44
N ASN A 383 -2.54 -15.73 9.21
CA ASN A 383 -1.94 -14.54 8.62
C ASN A 383 -2.65 -14.08 7.35
N THR A 384 -3.63 -14.85 6.91
CA THR A 384 -4.34 -14.62 5.65
C THR A 384 -5.83 -14.45 5.85
N ARG A 385 -6.49 -13.80 4.90
CA ARG A 385 -7.94 -13.87 4.69
C ARG A 385 -8.17 -14.19 3.23
N VAL A 386 -8.92 -15.24 2.93
CA VAL A 386 -9.43 -15.43 1.58
C VAL A 386 -10.85 -14.88 1.46
N LEU A 387 -11.10 -14.14 0.39
CA LEU A 387 -12.41 -13.56 0.05
C LEU A 387 -12.81 -14.01 -1.37
N PRO A 388 -14.10 -14.25 -1.63
CA PRO A 388 -14.58 -14.47 -2.98
C PRO A 388 -14.34 -13.20 -3.83
N GLY A 389 -14.11 -13.40 -5.12
CA GLY A 389 -14.09 -12.38 -6.16
C GLY A 389 -15.41 -12.31 -6.91
N ASP A 390 -15.83 -11.10 -7.29
CA ASP A 390 -16.94 -10.84 -8.20
C ASP A 390 -16.38 -10.44 -9.58
N GLU A 391 -17.15 -10.57 -10.68
CA GLU A 391 -16.69 -10.24 -12.04
C GLU A 391 -16.38 -8.73 -12.22
N LEU A 392 -17.08 -7.84 -11.51
CA LEU A 392 -16.88 -6.38 -11.59
C LEU A 392 -15.64 -5.87 -10.87
N ASP A 393 -14.82 -6.76 -10.37
CA ASP A 393 -13.68 -6.39 -9.57
C ASP A 393 -12.49 -6.05 -10.44
N GLY A 394 -12.32 -4.76 -10.69
CA GLY A 394 -11.01 -4.21 -11.02
C GLY A 394 -9.98 -4.52 -9.91
N PHE A 395 -8.70 -4.21 -10.19
CA PHE A 395 -7.61 -4.51 -9.27
C PHE A 395 -7.84 -3.88 -7.88
N PRO A 396 -7.83 -4.69 -6.80
CA PRO A 396 -8.10 -4.18 -5.46
C PRO A 396 -7.00 -3.21 -5.07
N THR A 397 -7.35 -1.95 -4.82
CA THR A 397 -6.33 -0.99 -4.39
C THR A 397 -6.18 -1.00 -2.88
N ALA A 398 -4.94 -1.13 -2.41
CA ALA A 398 -4.61 -1.09 -0.99
C ALA A 398 -3.82 0.18 -0.64
N HIS A 399 -4.19 0.81 0.48
CA HIS A 399 -3.43 1.89 1.09
C HIS A 399 -3.41 1.76 2.61
N GLY A 400 -2.21 1.60 3.18
CA GLY A 400 -2.03 1.26 4.59
C GLY A 400 -2.81 0.00 4.97
N GLU A 401 -3.51 0.01 6.10
CA GLU A 401 -4.25 -1.17 6.55
C GLU A 401 -5.62 -1.37 5.86
N ARG A 402 -5.90 -0.64 4.77
CA ARG A 402 -7.18 -0.65 4.06
C ARG A 402 -7.04 -1.20 2.65
N VAL A 403 -8.06 -1.94 2.22
CA VAL A 403 -8.24 -2.41 0.85
C VAL A 403 -9.61 -1.94 0.38
N VAL A 404 -9.68 -1.39 -0.83
CA VAL A 404 -10.95 -1.02 -1.48
C VAL A 404 -11.26 -2.02 -2.58
N ILE A 405 -12.52 -2.42 -2.61
CA ILE A 405 -13.07 -3.42 -3.51
C ILE A 405 -14.39 -2.85 -4.06
N LEU A 406 -14.66 -3.13 -5.34
CA LEU A 406 -15.98 -2.93 -5.92
C LEU A 406 -16.79 -4.22 -5.74
N GLY A 407 -18.09 -4.17 -5.91
CA GLY A 407 -18.89 -5.38 -5.81
C GLY A 407 -20.33 -5.06 -6.15
N VAL A 408 -21.16 -6.09 -6.12
CA VAL A 408 -22.61 -5.93 -6.32
C VAL A 408 -23.37 -6.31 -5.07
N ASP A 409 -24.48 -5.63 -4.81
CA ASP A 409 -25.45 -6.07 -3.81
C ASP A 409 -26.41 -7.12 -4.38
N HIS A 410 -27.40 -7.55 -3.58
CA HIS A 410 -28.38 -8.56 -4.00
C HIS A 410 -29.35 -8.08 -5.10
N GLU A 411 -29.33 -6.78 -5.43
CA GLU A 411 -30.12 -6.15 -6.49
C GLU A 411 -29.23 -5.77 -7.69
N ASP A 412 -28.05 -6.39 -7.80
CA ASP A 412 -27.03 -6.11 -8.82
C ASP A 412 -26.57 -4.64 -8.86
N ARG A 413 -26.75 -3.89 -7.76
CA ARG A 413 -26.28 -2.51 -7.70
C ARG A 413 -24.81 -2.45 -7.31
N PRO A 414 -24.02 -1.61 -7.99
CA PRO A 414 -22.63 -1.43 -7.63
C PRO A 414 -22.51 -0.86 -6.21
N ARG A 415 -21.58 -1.43 -5.44
CA ARG A 415 -21.23 -0.98 -4.11
C ARG A 415 -19.73 -0.89 -3.95
N LEU A 416 -19.32 0.05 -3.14
CA LEU A 416 -17.95 0.19 -2.69
C LEU A 416 -17.79 -0.48 -1.34
N GLU A 417 -16.78 -1.34 -1.23
CA GLU A 417 -16.40 -1.99 0.01
C GLU A 417 -15.01 -1.55 0.46
N VAL A 418 -14.88 -1.20 1.73
CA VAL A 418 -13.58 -0.92 2.36
C VAL A 418 -13.33 -1.93 3.46
N LEU A 419 -12.26 -2.70 3.29
CA LEU A 419 -11.78 -3.69 4.24
C LEU A 419 -10.61 -3.10 5.01
N ASN A 420 -10.83 -2.75 6.27
CA ASN A 420 -9.81 -2.23 7.15
C ASN A 420 -9.30 -3.34 8.09
N PHE A 421 -8.11 -3.85 7.80
CA PHE A 421 -7.42 -4.88 8.56
C PHE A 421 -6.67 -4.33 9.79
N GLY A 422 -6.70 -3.02 10.01
CA GLY A 422 -6.17 -2.34 11.19
C GLY A 422 -7.02 -2.51 12.45
N VAL A 423 -7.70 -3.65 12.60
CA VAL A 423 -8.58 -3.94 13.73
C VAL A 423 -7.73 -4.14 14.99
N ILE A 424 -8.03 -3.35 16.02
CA ILE A 424 -7.49 -3.55 17.36
C ILE A 424 -8.53 -4.32 18.17
N PRO A 425 -8.16 -5.48 18.79
CA PRO A 425 -9.06 -6.19 19.69
C PRO A 425 -9.60 -5.26 20.79
N GLY A 426 -10.92 -5.26 20.98
CA GLY A 426 -11.61 -4.43 21.98
C GLY A 426 -11.91 -3.00 21.53
N ASP A 427 -11.58 -2.60 20.30
CA ASP A 427 -11.93 -1.29 19.75
C ASP A 427 -13.40 -1.26 19.29
N ASP A 428 -14.27 -0.99 20.28
CA ASP A 428 -15.71 -0.71 20.27
C ASP A 428 -16.60 -1.47 19.27
N GLN A 429 -17.57 -2.21 19.84
CA GLN A 429 -18.75 -2.76 19.16
C GLN A 429 -19.82 -1.67 18.97
N SER A 430 -19.46 -0.47 18.51
CA SER A 430 -20.48 0.53 18.24
C SER A 430 -21.47 -0.05 17.22
N GLU A 431 -22.75 -0.12 17.58
CA GLU A 431 -23.88 -0.63 16.77
C GLU A 431 -24.20 0.28 15.56
N ASP A 432 -23.19 0.81 14.89
CA ASP A 432 -23.40 1.54 13.65
C ASP A 432 -23.55 0.50 12.54
N GLU A 433 -24.79 0.31 12.09
CA GLU A 433 -25.21 -0.67 11.07
C GLU A 433 -24.40 -0.59 9.76
N SER A 434 -23.70 0.53 9.52
CA SER A 434 -22.88 0.75 8.33
C SER A 434 -21.59 -0.07 8.25
N HIS A 435 -21.19 -0.78 9.32
CA HIS A 435 -19.96 -1.58 9.31
C HIS A 435 -20.11 -2.92 10.03
N THR A 436 -19.37 -3.91 9.55
CA THR A 436 -19.33 -5.26 10.12
C THR A 436 -17.91 -5.59 10.57
N LEU A 437 -17.76 -6.02 11.82
CA LEU A 437 -16.48 -6.49 12.34
C LEU A 437 -16.36 -8.00 12.13
N VAL A 438 -15.40 -8.42 11.30
CA VAL A 438 -15.15 -9.83 10.98
C VAL A 438 -13.95 -10.30 11.81
N LEU A 439 -14.22 -10.96 12.94
CA LEU A 439 -13.19 -11.51 13.84
C LEU A 439 -12.97 -13.01 13.68
N GLY A 440 -13.93 -13.73 13.10
CA GLY A 440 -13.93 -15.18 13.02
C GLY A 440 -13.01 -15.74 11.94
N GLN A 441 -12.73 -17.03 12.06
CA GLN A 441 -12.17 -17.81 10.96
C GLN A 441 -13.20 -17.94 9.83
N SER A 442 -12.74 -17.97 8.58
CA SER A 442 -13.56 -18.34 7.43
C SER A 442 -12.96 -19.59 6.80
N THR A 443 -13.80 -20.54 6.43
CA THR A 443 -13.41 -21.75 5.70
C THR A 443 -14.03 -21.71 4.33
N ILE A 444 -13.20 -21.73 3.31
CA ILE A 444 -13.61 -21.84 1.91
C ILE A 444 -13.65 -23.32 1.56
N ARG A 445 -14.65 -23.73 0.79
CA ARG A 445 -14.85 -25.11 0.36
C ARG A 445 -15.04 -25.13 -1.15
N GLY A 446 -14.37 -26.05 -1.83
CA GLY A 446 -14.41 -26.20 -3.27
C GLY A 446 -13.34 -25.38 -3.99
N ALA A 447 -13.49 -25.31 -5.31
CA ALA A 447 -12.53 -24.68 -6.21
C ALA A 447 -12.06 -23.28 -5.73
N PRO A 448 -10.76 -22.99 -5.87
CA PRO A 448 -9.73 -23.80 -6.52
C PRO A 448 -9.08 -24.83 -5.63
N PHE A 449 -9.39 -24.88 -4.34
CA PHE A 449 -8.66 -25.75 -3.42
C PHE A 449 -9.28 -27.14 -3.40
N GLU A 450 -8.44 -28.18 -3.42
CA GLU A 450 -8.91 -29.57 -3.29
C GLU A 450 -9.55 -29.79 -1.91
N ASP A 451 -8.91 -29.24 -0.88
CA ASP A 451 -9.34 -29.33 0.51
C ASP A 451 -9.91 -28.01 1.05
N PRO A 452 -10.79 -28.05 2.09
CA PRO A 452 -11.28 -26.85 2.74
C PRO A 452 -10.18 -25.97 3.35
N VAL A 453 -10.01 -24.76 2.81
CA VAL A 453 -8.98 -23.81 3.27
C VAL A 453 -9.53 -22.87 4.34
N THR A 454 -8.92 -22.90 5.52
CA THR A 454 -9.30 -22.03 6.64
C THR A 454 -8.36 -20.83 6.76
N THR A 455 -8.93 -19.64 6.90
CA THR A 455 -8.19 -18.37 7.06
C THR A 455 -8.70 -17.52 8.22
N TYR A 456 -7.81 -16.71 8.78
CA TYR A 456 -8.00 -15.94 10.00
C TYR A 456 -7.14 -14.68 9.93
N LEU A 457 -7.66 -13.63 9.29
CA LEU A 457 -7.13 -12.28 9.40
C LEU A 457 -8.32 -11.34 9.64
N PRO A 458 -8.43 -10.72 10.83
CA PRO A 458 -9.59 -9.92 11.19
C PRO A 458 -9.62 -8.59 10.44
N PHE A 459 -10.82 -8.12 10.10
CA PHE A 459 -11.01 -6.84 9.44
C PHE A 459 -12.35 -6.20 9.80
N ARG A 460 -12.43 -4.89 9.63
CA ARG A 460 -13.67 -4.12 9.64
C ARG A 460 -14.09 -3.90 8.19
N ARG A 461 -15.30 -4.31 7.85
CA ARG A 461 -15.92 -4.11 6.54
C ARG A 461 -16.85 -2.91 6.62
N THR A 462 -16.66 -1.93 5.76
CA THR A 462 -17.62 -0.84 5.55
C THR A 462 -18.11 -0.90 4.11
N VAL A 463 -19.42 -0.82 3.92
CA VAL A 463 -20.06 -0.92 2.60
C VAL A 463 -20.84 0.35 2.32
N ARG A 464 -20.74 0.86 1.09
CA ARG A 464 -21.54 2.00 0.64
C ARG A 464 -22.01 1.79 -0.80
N ALA A 465 -23.31 1.92 -1.02
CA ALA A 465 -23.87 1.98 -2.36
C ALA A 465 -23.34 3.20 -3.12
N ILE A 466 -23.09 3.03 -4.41
CA ILE A 466 -22.59 4.08 -5.30
C ILE A 466 -23.52 4.21 -6.51
N ASP A 467 -23.83 5.45 -6.90
CA ASP A 467 -24.89 5.77 -7.87
C ASP A 467 -24.43 5.64 -9.35
N ALA A 468 -23.50 4.74 -9.66
CA ALA A 468 -22.97 4.59 -11.01
C ALA A 468 -22.28 3.24 -11.20
N ASP A 469 -22.25 2.78 -12.45
CA ASP A 469 -21.48 1.61 -12.85
C ASP A 469 -20.01 1.99 -12.93
N PHE A 470 -19.17 1.27 -12.18
CA PHE A 470 -17.73 1.50 -12.12
C PHE A 470 -17.00 0.18 -12.35
N GLU A 471 -15.82 0.28 -12.95
CA GLU A 471 -14.99 -0.89 -13.27
C GLU A 471 -13.73 -0.97 -12.44
N SER A 472 -13.13 0.18 -12.17
CA SER A 472 -11.87 0.26 -11.44
C SER A 472 -12.01 1.21 -10.26
N VAL A 473 -11.26 0.89 -9.22
CA VAL A 473 -11.19 1.71 -8.01
C VAL A 473 -9.75 1.86 -7.57
N LEU A 474 -9.35 3.11 -7.35
CA LEU A 474 -8.06 3.48 -6.79
C LEU A 474 -8.28 4.16 -5.44
N MET A 475 -7.31 4.00 -4.56
CA MET A 475 -7.34 4.57 -3.21
C MET A 475 -5.97 5.09 -2.83
N ASP A 476 -5.96 6.21 -2.11
CA ASP A 476 -4.83 6.60 -1.27
C ASP A 476 -5.30 6.93 0.16
N GLN A 477 -4.51 7.68 0.93
CA GLN A 477 -4.84 8.03 2.31
C GLN A 477 -6.08 8.93 2.45
N GLU A 478 -6.41 9.73 1.45
CA GLU A 478 -7.44 10.77 1.53
C GLU A 478 -8.51 10.65 0.42
N HIS A 479 -8.26 9.85 -0.61
CA HIS A 479 -9.10 9.77 -1.80
C HIS A 479 -9.49 8.33 -2.13
N ILE A 480 -10.68 8.20 -2.71
CA ILE A 480 -11.09 7.04 -3.48
C ILE A 480 -11.48 7.55 -4.87
N ILE A 481 -10.86 7.03 -5.91
CA ILE A 481 -11.22 7.30 -7.30
C ILE A 481 -11.94 6.09 -7.83
N VAL A 482 -13.11 6.28 -8.40
CA VAL A 482 -13.81 5.25 -9.15
C VAL A 482 -13.87 5.66 -10.61
N GLU A 483 -13.69 4.69 -11.50
CA GLU A 483 -13.74 4.89 -12.93
C GLU A 483 -15.04 4.34 -13.49
N ASN A 484 -15.84 5.19 -14.14
CA ASN A 484 -17.08 4.80 -14.77
C ASN A 484 -16.82 4.50 -16.25
N GLN A 485 -17.24 3.31 -16.69
CA GLN A 485 -17.37 3.03 -18.11
C GLN A 485 -18.66 3.62 -18.65
N SER A 486 -18.56 4.82 -19.22
CA SER A 486 -19.59 5.28 -20.12
C SER A 486 -19.41 4.55 -21.46
N PRO A 487 -20.45 3.91 -22.02
CA PRO A 487 -20.40 3.28 -23.34
C PRO A 487 -20.19 4.29 -24.47
N PHE A 488 -20.33 5.59 -24.21
CA PHE A 488 -20.09 6.68 -25.17
C PHE A 488 -18.65 7.21 -25.07
N GLU A 489 -18.18 7.95 -26.07
CA GLU A 489 -16.79 8.39 -26.34
C GLU A 489 -16.05 9.17 -25.21
N TRP A 490 -16.48 9.15 -23.95
CA TRP A 490 -15.81 9.82 -22.82
C TRP A 490 -15.93 9.00 -21.54
N THR A 491 -14.81 8.70 -20.87
CA THR A 491 -14.80 8.13 -19.51
C THR A 491 -14.90 9.25 -18.48
N ASN A 492 -15.93 9.20 -17.63
CA ASN A 492 -16.03 10.08 -16.47
C ASN A 492 -15.42 9.34 -15.27
N ARG A 493 -14.38 9.88 -14.64
CA ARG A 493 -13.92 9.37 -13.34
C ARG A 493 -14.52 10.21 -12.23
N LEU A 494 -15.06 9.56 -11.20
CA LEU A 494 -15.57 10.23 -10.01
C LEU A 494 -14.52 10.14 -8.90
N LEU A 495 -14.05 11.29 -8.47
CA LEU A 495 -13.19 11.44 -7.30
C LEU A 495 -14.06 11.66 -6.07
N TYR A 496 -13.94 10.75 -5.10
CA TYR A 496 -14.47 10.92 -3.76
C TYR A 496 -13.34 11.37 -2.82
N ASP A 497 -13.47 12.58 -2.29
CA ASP A 497 -12.57 13.13 -1.28
C ASP A 497 -13.12 12.80 0.11
N LEU A 498 -12.37 12.03 0.91
CA LEU A 498 -12.73 11.68 2.29
C LEU A 498 -12.16 12.69 3.31
N GLY A 499 -11.49 13.73 2.82
CA GLY A 499 -10.33 14.32 3.45
C GLY A 499 -10.49 14.95 4.83
N ILE A 500 -9.33 15.14 5.45
CA ILE A 500 -9.10 16.12 6.51
C ILE A 500 -8.21 17.24 5.95
N SER A 501 -8.61 18.50 6.10
CA SER A 501 -7.61 19.53 6.42
C SER A 501 -8.22 20.76 7.06
N ARG A 502 -7.49 21.32 8.03
CA ARG A 502 -7.02 22.72 8.02
C ARG A 502 -5.72 22.82 8.83
N TYR A 503 -4.85 23.76 8.48
CA TYR A 503 -3.59 24.17 9.12
C TYR A 503 -2.42 23.18 9.24
N CYS A 504 -1.70 23.02 8.13
CA CYS A 504 -0.24 23.13 8.13
C CYS A 504 0.11 24.33 7.24
N ALA A 505 0.68 25.39 7.81
CA ALA A 505 1.33 26.41 7.00
C ALA A 505 2.57 25.77 6.36
N VAL A 506 2.44 25.31 5.12
CA VAL A 506 3.61 25.14 4.25
C VAL A 506 4.08 26.57 3.96
N PRO A 507 5.36 26.94 4.17
CA PRO A 507 5.85 28.21 3.67
C PRO A 507 5.64 28.20 2.16
N GLN A 508 4.78 29.09 1.66
CA GLN A 508 4.70 29.34 0.23
C GLN A 508 6.11 29.66 -0.27
N MET A 509 6.67 28.76 -1.06
CA MET A 509 7.89 29.02 -1.79
C MET A 509 7.51 30.03 -2.87
N HIS A 510 7.61 31.32 -2.52
CA HIS A 510 7.51 32.41 -3.49
C HIS A 510 8.71 32.33 -4.42
N VAL A 511 8.56 31.61 -5.54
CA VAL A 511 9.45 31.77 -6.69
C VAL A 511 9.13 33.13 -7.29
N ARG A 512 9.90 34.15 -6.92
CA ARG A 512 9.91 35.43 -7.61
C ARG A 512 10.64 35.24 -8.94
N TRP A 513 9.90 35.34 -10.03
CA TRP A 513 10.47 35.57 -11.35
C TRP A 513 11.08 36.97 -11.36
N TYR A 514 12.40 37.07 -11.51
CA TYR A 514 13.01 38.28 -12.06
C TYR A 514 13.29 37.99 -13.54
N SER A 515 12.76 38.87 -14.36
CA SER A 515 12.95 39.01 -15.82
C SER A 515 14.41 39.05 -16.22
#